data_AF-A0A0B6Z884-F1
#
_entry.id   AF-A0A0B6Z884-F1
#
_cell.length_a   1.000
_cell.length_b   1.000
_cell.length_c   1.000
_cell.angle_alpha   90.00
_cell.angle_beta   90.00
_cell.angle_gamma   90.00
#
_symmetry.space_group_name_H-M   'P 1'
#
loop_
_entity.id
_entity.type
_entity.pdbx_description
1 polymer ?
#
loop_
_entity_poly.entity_id
_entity_poly.type
_entity_poly.pdbx_seq_one_letter_code
_entity_poly.pdbx_strand_id
1 'polypeptide(L)'
;EMSGPPREGAYVHGLFMEGARWDLQTGFIAESILKELTPRLPVIFLRAIPVDRVDQRLVYECPVYKTKGRGPTFVWTFRLRTKMEPSKWV
;
A
#
# COMPACT_ATOMS: atom_id res chain seq x y z
N GLU A 1 -3.01 -4.70 20.22
CA GLU A 1 -4.01 -5.78 20.09
C GLU A 1 -5.12 -5.33 19.14
N MET A 2 -5.64 -6.24 18.32
CA MET A 2 -6.82 -5.97 17.48
C MET A 2 -8.06 -6.36 18.26
N SER A 3 -8.95 -5.40 18.55
CA SER A 3 -10.11 -5.57 19.44
C SER A 3 -11.31 -6.29 18.79
N GLY A 4 -11.06 -7.21 17.85
CA GLY A 4 -12.08 -7.83 17.01
C GLY A 4 -12.26 -7.15 15.64
N PRO A 5 -13.19 -7.64 14.81
CA PRO A 5 -13.42 -7.09 13.48
C PRO A 5 -13.91 -5.63 13.55
N PRO A 6 -13.49 -4.77 12.61
CA PRO A 6 -13.91 -3.39 12.61
C PRO A 6 -15.40 -3.30 12.23
N ARG A 7 -16.11 -2.31 12.78
CA ARG A 7 -17.54 -2.08 12.48
C ARG A 7 -17.77 -1.78 10.98
N GLU A 8 -16.81 -1.09 10.36
CA GLU A 8 -16.79 -0.79 8.94
C GLU A 8 -15.38 -0.92 8.39
N GLY A 9 -15.25 -1.42 7.17
CA GLY A 9 -13.96 -1.66 6.53
C GLY A 9 -13.41 -3.06 6.79
N ALA A 10 -12.12 -3.24 6.52
CA ALA A 10 -11.45 -4.53 6.65
C ALA A 10 -9.97 -4.33 7.03
N TYR A 11 -9.47 -5.23 7.88
CA TYR A 11 -8.04 -5.39 8.09
C TYR A 11 -7.50 -6.37 7.04
N VAL A 12 -6.58 -5.90 6.20
CA VAL A 12 -5.93 -6.71 5.18
C VAL A 12 -4.49 -6.97 5.59
N HIS A 13 -4.08 -8.24 5.57
CA HIS A 13 -2.72 -8.67 5.87
C HIS A 13 -2.21 -9.61 4.79
N GLY A 14 -0.91 -9.91 4.81
CA GLY A 14 -0.29 -10.82 3.84
C GLY A 14 -0.01 -10.17 2.48
N LEU A 15 0.04 -8.84 2.42
CA LEU A 15 0.50 -8.10 1.26
C LEU A 15 2.02 -7.94 1.29
N PHE A 16 2.61 -7.91 0.11
CA PHE A 16 4.04 -7.71 -0.10
C PHE A 16 4.22 -6.62 -1.14
N MET A 17 5.21 -5.77 -0.93
CA MET A 17 5.56 -4.69 -1.85
C MET A 17 6.75 -5.12 -2.70
N GLU A 18 6.77 -4.75 -3.97
CA GLU A 18 7.88 -5.04 -4.89
C GLU A 18 8.47 -3.71 -5.40
N GLY A 19 9.79 -3.62 -5.51
CA GLY A 19 10.51 -2.42 -5.96
C GLY A 19 10.63 -1.28 -4.93
N ALA A 20 9.94 -1.39 -3.80
CA ALA A 20 9.99 -0.43 -2.70
C ALA A 20 9.62 -1.12 -1.38
N ARG A 21 9.67 -0.36 -0.27
CA ARG A 21 9.18 -0.80 1.03
C ARG A 21 8.23 0.23 1.64
N TRP A 22 7.41 -0.22 2.58
CA TRP A 22 6.67 0.68 3.46
C TRP A 22 7.45 0.90 4.75
N ASP A 23 7.76 2.15 5.05
CA ASP A 23 8.40 2.51 6.31
C ASP A 23 7.34 2.68 7.41
N LEU A 24 7.33 1.78 8.39
CA LEU A 24 6.40 1.81 9.52
C LEU A 24 6.59 3.02 10.42
N GLN A 25 7.81 3.53 10.51
CA GLN A 25 8.12 4.64 11.41
C GLN A 25 7.63 5.97 10.83
N THR A 26 7.79 6.15 9.52
CA THR A 26 7.39 7.40 8.86
C THR A 26 6.00 7.34 8.24
N GLY A 27 5.49 6.15 7.89
CA GLY A 27 4.21 5.98 7.21
C GLY A 27 4.23 6.42 5.74
N PHE A 28 5.38 6.26 5.08
CA PHE A 28 5.58 6.58 3.67
C PHE A 28 6.28 5.44 2.93
N ILE A 29 6.15 5.43 1.60
CA ILE A 29 6.98 4.60 0.73
C ILE A 29 8.44 5.04 0.87
N ALA A 30 9.33 4.07 1.02
CA ALA A 30 10.77 4.23 1.04
C ALA A 30 11.42 3.25 0.04
N GLU A 31 12.69 3.49 -0.29
CA GLU A 31 13.46 2.62 -1.19
C GLU A 31 13.47 1.16 -0.74
N SER A 32 13.70 0.21 -1.64
CA SER A 32 13.97 -1.17 -1.21
C SER A 32 15.29 -1.28 -0.44
N ILE A 33 15.41 -2.26 0.45
CA ILE A 33 16.68 -2.62 1.08
C ILE A 33 17.36 -3.69 0.21
N LEU A 34 18.68 -3.60 0.06
CA LEU A 34 19.45 -4.58 -0.72
C LEU A 34 19.19 -6.00 -0.19
N LYS A 35 18.92 -6.94 -1.10
CA LYS A 35 18.54 -8.35 -0.83
C LYS A 35 17.15 -8.54 -0.21
N GLU A 36 16.33 -7.50 -0.11
CA GLU A 36 14.93 -7.62 0.29
C GLU A 36 14.02 -7.32 -0.91
N LEU A 37 13.78 -8.34 -1.74
CA LEU A 37 13.05 -8.20 -3.01
C LEU A 37 11.57 -7.89 -2.83
N THR A 38 10.95 -8.50 -1.80
CA THR A 38 9.52 -8.35 -1.53
C THR A 38 9.24 -8.15 -0.04
N PRO A 39 9.56 -6.96 0.52
CA PRO A 39 9.24 -6.64 1.90
C PRO A 39 7.74 -6.79 2.19
N ARG A 40 7.41 -7.25 3.39
CA ARG A 40 6.02 -7.42 3.83
C ARG A 40 5.42 -6.07 4.23
N LEU A 41 4.18 -5.83 3.83
CA LEU A 41 3.41 -4.68 4.31
C LEU A 41 2.84 -4.96 5.71
N PRO A 42 2.64 -3.92 6.55
CA PRO A 42 1.88 -4.07 7.78
C PRO A 42 0.44 -4.50 7.49
N VAL A 43 -0.29 -4.81 8.55
CA VAL A 43 -1.76 -4.91 8.43
C VAL A 43 -2.32 -3.54 8.09
N ILE A 44 -3.01 -3.46 6.96
CA ILE A 44 -3.60 -2.23 6.44
C ILE A 44 -5.09 -2.24 6.80
N PHE A 45 -5.56 -1.13 7.36
CA PHE A 45 -6.99 -0.92 7.55
C PHE A 45 -7.57 -0.20 6.32
N LEU A 46 -8.47 -0.87 5.61
CA LEU A 46 -9.19 -0.33 4.46
C LEU A 46 -10.60 0.04 4.85
N ARG A 47 -11.04 1.23 4.44
CA ARG A 47 -12.43 1.67 4.57
C ARG A 47 -12.82 2.51 3.37
N ALA A 48 -14.10 2.45 3.00
CA ALA A 48 -14.64 3.36 2.01
C ALA A 48 -14.71 4.78 2.57
N ILE A 49 -14.33 5.77 1.77
CA ILE A 49 -14.49 7.18 2.09
C ILE A 49 -15.09 7.91 0.88
N PRO A 50 -15.87 8.98 1.10
CA PRO A 50 -16.29 9.88 0.05
C PRO A 50 -15.10 10.45 -0.74
N VAL A 51 -15.27 10.63 -2.06
CA VAL A 51 -14.19 11.01 -2.99
C VAL A 51 -13.61 12.39 -2.66
N ASP A 52 -14.45 13.32 -2.21
CA ASP A 52 -14.09 14.68 -1.77
C ASP A 52 -13.18 14.70 -0.54
N ARG A 53 -13.12 13.60 0.22
CA ARG A 53 -12.25 13.45 1.40
C ARG A 53 -10.94 12.72 1.11
N VAL A 54 -10.71 12.31 -0.14
CA VAL A 54 -9.48 11.62 -0.53
C VAL A 54 -8.35 12.63 -0.61
N ASP A 55 -7.31 12.45 0.19
CA ASP A 55 -6.06 13.19 0.05
C ASP A 55 -5.33 12.73 -1.21
N GLN A 56 -5.11 13.65 -2.15
CA GLN A 56 -4.43 13.39 -3.42
C GLN A 56 -2.98 13.89 -3.42
N ARG A 57 -2.53 14.56 -2.36
CA ARG A 57 -1.21 15.19 -2.35
C ARG A 57 -0.12 14.19 -1.99
N LEU A 58 0.90 14.07 -2.85
CA LEU A 58 2.06 13.18 -2.65
C LEU A 58 1.64 11.73 -2.34
N VAL A 59 0.70 11.24 -3.13
CA VAL A 59 0.20 9.86 -3.08
C VAL A 59 0.61 9.15 -4.35
N TYR A 60 1.16 7.95 -4.18
CA TYR A 60 1.39 7.01 -5.27
C TYR A 60 0.23 6.02 -5.35
N GLU A 61 -0.28 5.85 -6.56
CA GLU A 61 -1.31 4.88 -6.91
C GLU A 61 -0.68 3.50 -7.12
N CYS A 62 -0.43 2.79 -6.02
CA CYS A 62 0.22 1.49 -5.98
C CYS A 62 -0.74 0.37 -6.41
N PRO A 63 -0.53 -0.29 -7.56
CA PRO A 63 -1.39 -1.39 -7.98
C PRO A 63 -1.17 -2.65 -7.12
N VAL A 64 -2.26 -3.35 -6.81
CA VAL A 64 -2.29 -4.59 -6.02
C VAL A 64 -2.70 -5.73 -6.94
N TYR A 65 -1.89 -6.79 -6.94
CA TYR A 65 -2.10 -7.99 -7.75
C TYR A 65 -2.20 -9.22 -6.86
N LYS A 66 -2.90 -10.26 -7.34
CA LYS A 66 -2.99 -11.56 -6.65
C LYS A 66 -1.66 -12.32 -6.67
N THR A 67 -0.86 -12.12 -7.70
CA THR A 67 0.44 -12.78 -7.90
C THR A 67 1.46 -11.75 -8.41
N LYS A 68 2.74 -12.13 -8.43
CA LYS A 68 3.81 -11.25 -8.96
C LYS A 68 3.67 -10.95 -10.46
N GLY A 69 3.01 -11.82 -11.23
CA GLY A 69 2.79 -11.60 -12.65
C GLY A 69 1.72 -10.54 -12.88
N ARG A 70 2.07 -9.43 -13.54
CA ARG A 70 1.19 -8.27 -13.83
C ARG A 70 0.20 -8.51 -15.00
N GLY A 71 -0.40 -9.69 -15.04
CA GLY A 71 -1.39 -10.11 -16.06
C GLY A 71 -2.83 -9.89 -15.58
N PRO A 72 -3.76 -10.86 -15.77
CA PRO A 72 -5.17 -10.74 -15.37
C PRO A 72 -5.39 -10.87 -13.85
N THR A 73 -4.39 -10.49 -13.05
CA THR A 73 -4.34 -10.67 -11.59
C THR A 73 -4.51 -9.37 -10.83
N PHE A 74 -4.74 -8.25 -11.53
CA PHE A 74 -5.04 -6.95 -10.92
C PHE A 74 -6.27 -7.06 -10.02
N VAL A 75 -6.15 -6.49 -8.83
CA VAL A 75 -7.22 -6.48 -7.81
C VAL A 75 -7.71 -5.06 -7.57
N TRP A 76 -6.78 -4.15 -7.26
CA TRP A 76 -7.12 -2.80 -6.82
C TRP A 76 -5.91 -1.86 -6.87
N THR A 77 -6.13 -0.56 -6.74
CA THR A 77 -5.07 0.46 -6.62
C THR A 77 -5.07 1.09 -5.22
N PHE A 78 -4.03 0.87 -4.43
CA PHE A 78 -3.83 1.48 -3.12
C PHE A 78 -3.19 2.86 -3.24
N ARG A 79 -3.74 3.81 -2.50
CA ARG A 79 -3.21 5.18 -2.39
C ARG A 79 -2.21 5.23 -1.24
N LEU A 80 -0.95 5.06 -1.56
CA LEU A 80 0.15 5.04 -0.59
C LEU A 80 0.83 6.40 -0.51
N ARG A 81 1.05 6.91 0.69
CA ARG A 81 1.72 8.20 0.90
C ARG A 81 3.20 8.09 0.54
N THR A 82 3.74 9.12 -0.09
CA THR A 82 5.18 9.21 -0.39
C THR A 82 5.73 10.60 -0.04
N LYS A 83 7.05 10.68 0.18
CA LYS A 83 7.77 11.95 0.36
C LYS A 83 8.35 12.49 -0.95
N MET A 84 8.34 11.68 -2.00
CA MET A 84 8.94 11.98 -3.29
C MET A 84 7.84 12.12 -4.34
N GLU A 85 8.15 12.71 -5.49
CA GLU A 85 7.20 12.79 -6.61
C GLU A 85 6.70 11.38 -6.98
N PRO A 86 5.37 11.17 -7.14
CA PRO A 86 4.80 9.85 -7.43
C PRO A 86 5.42 9.16 -8.64
N SER A 87 5.86 9.93 -9.64
CA SER A 87 6.53 9.44 -10.85
C SER A 87 7.83 8.69 -10.58
N LYS A 88 8.45 8.86 -9.41
CA LYS A 88 9.64 8.09 -9.02
C LYS A 88 9.35 6.59 -8.89
N TRP A 89 8.12 6.22 -8.55
CA TRP A 89 7.73 4.84 -8.23
C TRP A 89 7.10 4.10 -9.43
N VAL A 90 7.11 4.72 -10.61
CA VAL A 90 6.59 4.14 -11.85
C VAL A 90 7.68 3.39 -12.59
#